data_AF-A0A7Y4RBD1-F1
#
_entry.id   AF-A0A7Y4RBD1-F1
#
_cell.length_a   1.000
_cell.length_b   1.000
_cell.length_c   1.000
_cell.angle_alpha   90.00
_cell.angle_beta   90.00
_cell.angle_gamma   90.00
#
_symmetry.space_group_name_H-M   'P 1'
#
loop_
_entity.id
_entity.type
_entity.pdbx_description
1 polymer ?
#
loop_
_entity_poly.entity_id
_entity_poly.type
_entity_poly.pdbx_seq_one_letter_code
_entity_poly.pdbx_strand_id
1 'polypeptide(L)'
;MGLRQSSVAALAVAVLVLGAVGVQADPILGNDTYFLHNHPDGSVRPPLYGLRLDNLGTVAGDYTFDFDYSDGAGRSSDMRLDLNLDADGTGGTIRIFGEVYGGLNSGMGYAAPSLNVGWWDVDFLYDFGLESLEPGDDDIAIFNTGGSAASLNMGIISRQDDGFGTASYDMVDVSGGNKIGSRDYSLRLGDENDDLGHRLASHASWPYNISGWGWINHGDDLSVHNYSSDWLFTVGEPVPAPGAAVLALIGLGMVGRRRRGIENAGE
;
A
#
# COMPACT_ATOMS: atom_id res chain seq x y z
N MET A 1 43.29 62.33 -18.87
CA MET A 1 42.75 61.21 -19.68
C MET A 1 43.61 59.99 -19.36
N GLY A 2 43.16 58.88 -18.75
CA GLY A 2 41.86 58.44 -18.28
C GLY A 2 42.08 57.49 -17.08
N LEU A 3 41.03 57.33 -16.28
CA LEU A 3 41.03 56.79 -14.91
C LEU A 3 41.37 55.29 -14.80
N ARG A 4 42.03 54.96 -13.68
CA ARG A 4 42.31 53.61 -13.17
C ARG A 4 40.99 52.92 -12.79
N GLN A 5 40.75 51.70 -13.29
CA GLN A 5 39.68 50.83 -12.80
C GLN A 5 40.20 49.98 -11.64
N SER A 6 39.70 50.26 -10.45
CA SER A 6 39.94 49.46 -9.24
C SER A 6 38.83 48.40 -9.16
N SER A 7 39.19 47.14 -9.34
CA SER A 7 38.28 46.00 -9.16
C SER A 7 38.05 45.77 -7.67
N VAL A 8 36.81 45.98 -7.21
CA VAL A 8 36.36 45.65 -5.85
C VAL A 8 36.07 44.15 -5.81
N ALA A 9 36.88 43.39 -5.07
CA ALA A 9 36.60 42.00 -4.76
C ALA A 9 35.52 41.94 -3.68
N ALA A 10 34.35 41.41 -4.02
CA ALA A 10 33.30 41.10 -3.05
C ALA A 10 33.66 39.79 -2.33
N LEU A 11 33.99 39.90 -1.04
CA LEU A 11 34.20 38.76 -0.15
C LEU A 11 32.83 38.28 0.35
N ALA A 12 32.33 37.17 -0.19
CA ALA A 12 31.15 36.50 0.33
C ALA A 12 31.54 35.69 1.57
N VAL A 13 31.06 36.11 2.75
CA VAL A 13 31.20 35.35 4.01
C VAL A 13 30.05 34.34 4.08
N ALA A 14 30.35 33.06 3.83
CA ALA A 14 29.43 31.97 4.10
C ALA A 14 29.50 31.62 5.59
N VAL A 15 28.46 31.99 6.35
CA VAL A 15 28.30 31.56 7.74
C VAL A 15 27.72 30.14 7.71
N LEU A 16 28.54 29.14 8.04
CA LEU A 16 28.11 27.76 8.25
C LEU A 16 27.51 27.66 9.67
N VAL A 17 26.19 27.74 9.77
CA VAL A 17 25.47 27.42 11.01
C VAL A 17 25.32 25.89 11.06
N LEU A 18 26.18 25.21 11.81
CA LEU A 18 25.94 23.82 12.22
C LEU A 18 24.90 23.83 13.34
N GLY A 19 23.63 23.90 12.98
CA GLY A 19 22.55 23.48 13.86
C GLY A 19 22.57 21.96 13.96
N ALA A 20 22.45 21.42 15.17
CA ALA A 20 22.10 20.02 15.37
C ALA A 20 20.67 19.84 14.85
N VAL A 21 20.54 19.54 13.55
CA VAL A 21 19.30 19.01 13.00
C VAL A 21 19.15 17.62 13.61
N GLY A 22 18.10 17.44 14.41
CA GLY A 22 17.65 16.11 14.76
C GLY A 22 17.40 15.38 13.45
N VAL A 23 18.11 14.27 13.24
CA VAL A 23 17.83 13.38 12.12
C VAL A 23 16.49 12.74 12.46
N GLN A 24 15.40 13.26 11.89
CA GLN A 24 14.20 12.46 11.76
C GLN A 24 14.54 11.35 10.77
N ALA A 25 14.21 10.10 11.11
CA ALA A 25 14.23 9.04 10.13
C ALA A 25 13.26 9.45 9.02
N ASP A 26 13.70 9.34 7.77
CA ASP A 26 12.78 9.47 6.64
C ASP A 26 11.78 8.31 6.75
N PRO A 27 10.47 8.55 6.58
CA PRO A 27 9.50 7.48 6.65
C PRO A 27 9.83 6.42 5.58
N ILE A 28 9.63 5.15 5.95
CA ILE A 28 9.87 3.98 5.10
C ILE A 28 9.18 4.09 3.72
N LEU A 29 8.03 4.77 3.69
CA LEU A 29 7.27 5.12 2.51
C LEU A 29 6.97 6.62 2.52
N GLY A 30 7.11 7.27 1.35
CA GLY A 30 6.64 8.63 1.15
C GLY A 30 5.15 8.68 0.83
N ASN A 31 4.58 9.88 0.82
CA ASN A 31 3.20 10.06 0.36
C ASN A 31 3.11 9.79 -1.14
N ASP A 32 2.48 8.69 -1.52
CA ASP A 32 2.22 8.29 -2.90
C ASP A 32 1.15 7.18 -2.93
N THR A 33 0.76 6.78 -4.14
CA THR A 33 0.02 5.53 -4.35
C THR A 33 0.99 4.43 -4.76
N TYR A 34 0.90 3.25 -4.15
CA TYR A 34 1.76 2.10 -4.40
C TYR A 34 0.93 0.91 -4.90
N PHE A 35 1.52 0.05 -5.74
CA PHE A 35 0.94 -1.25 -6.02
C PHE A 35 1.08 -2.17 -4.80
N LEU A 36 0.15 -3.11 -4.64
CA LEU A 36 0.20 -4.15 -3.61
C LEU A 36 0.29 -5.53 -4.26
N HIS A 37 1.10 -6.39 -3.66
CA HIS A 37 1.32 -7.77 -4.09
C HIS A 37 1.02 -8.74 -2.95
N ASN A 38 0.75 -10.01 -3.27
CA ASN A 38 0.62 -11.00 -2.21
C ASN A 38 1.92 -11.14 -1.44
N HIS A 39 1.82 -11.38 -0.14
CA HIS A 39 3.00 -11.75 0.62
C HIS A 39 3.41 -13.20 0.28
N PRO A 40 4.71 -13.54 0.19
CA PRO A 40 5.16 -14.92 -0.04
C PRO A 40 4.57 -15.94 0.95
N ASP A 41 4.35 -15.52 2.21
CA ASP A 41 3.71 -16.33 3.27
C ASP A 41 2.23 -16.58 3.09
N GLY A 42 1.53 -15.87 2.19
CA GLY A 42 0.13 -16.18 1.88
C GLY A 42 -0.01 -17.64 1.41
N SER A 43 1.04 -18.21 0.80
CA SER A 43 1.08 -19.61 0.38
C SER A 43 1.16 -20.63 1.53
N VAL A 44 1.45 -20.21 2.76
CA VAL A 44 1.43 -21.10 3.95
C VAL A 44 0.01 -21.63 4.22
N ARG A 45 -1.01 -20.87 3.80
CA ARG A 45 -2.42 -21.27 3.85
C ARG A 45 -3.04 -21.15 2.46
N PRO A 46 -2.70 -22.07 1.54
CA PRO A 46 -3.04 -21.93 0.12
C PRO A 46 -4.55 -21.76 -0.11
N PRO A 47 -4.97 -20.99 -1.13
CA PRO A 47 -4.13 -20.35 -2.15
C PRO A 47 -3.37 -19.12 -1.62
N LEU A 48 -2.38 -18.66 -2.38
CA LEU A 48 -1.66 -17.41 -2.13
C LEU A 48 -2.67 -16.24 -2.08
N TYR A 49 -2.52 -15.32 -1.13
CA TYR A 49 -3.48 -14.25 -0.91
C TYR A 49 -2.81 -12.97 -0.38
N GLY A 50 -3.46 -11.83 -0.63
CA GLY A 50 -3.17 -10.52 -0.05
C GLY A 50 -4.23 -10.11 0.99
N LEU A 51 -5.44 -10.67 0.88
CA LEU A 51 -6.55 -10.52 1.80
C LEU A 51 -7.23 -11.87 2.05
N ARG A 52 -7.58 -12.15 3.30
CA ARG A 52 -8.37 -13.31 3.71
C ARG A 52 -9.56 -12.87 4.57
N LEU A 53 -10.74 -13.41 4.29
CA LEU A 53 -12.00 -13.08 4.98
C LEU A 53 -12.81 -14.36 5.24
N ASP A 54 -12.44 -15.13 6.26
CA ASP A 54 -13.09 -16.41 6.51
C ASP A 54 -14.60 -16.25 6.79
N ASN A 55 -15.41 -17.14 6.23
CA ASN A 55 -16.87 -17.13 6.28
C ASN A 55 -17.51 -15.86 5.66
N LEU A 56 -16.91 -15.32 4.60
CA LEU A 56 -17.49 -14.21 3.84
C LEU A 56 -18.74 -14.66 3.07
N GLY A 57 -19.92 -14.40 3.64
CA GLY A 57 -21.21 -14.68 3.00
C GLY A 57 -21.93 -15.90 3.57
N THR A 58 -22.76 -16.54 2.76
CA THR A 58 -23.71 -17.56 3.23
C THR A 58 -23.13 -18.97 3.35
N VAL A 59 -21.97 -19.21 2.73
CA VAL A 59 -21.28 -20.50 2.77
C VAL A 59 -20.06 -20.37 3.67
N ALA A 60 -20.00 -21.19 4.72
CA ALA A 60 -18.86 -21.26 5.62
C ALA A 60 -17.62 -21.81 4.90
N GLY A 61 -16.46 -21.26 5.22
CA GLY A 61 -15.17 -21.65 4.64
C GLY A 61 -14.20 -20.48 4.52
N ASP A 62 -13.01 -20.77 4.02
CA ASP A 62 -11.95 -19.79 3.88
C ASP A 62 -12.17 -18.97 2.60
N TYR A 63 -12.21 -17.65 2.68
CA TYR A 63 -12.24 -16.80 1.48
C TYR A 63 -10.92 -16.07 1.36
N THR A 64 -10.33 -16.16 0.17
CA THR A 64 -9.00 -15.61 -0.10
C THR A 64 -9.06 -14.79 -1.38
N PHE A 65 -8.24 -13.74 -1.43
CA PHE A 65 -8.20 -12.79 -2.53
C PHE A 65 -6.75 -12.56 -2.94
N ASP A 66 -6.46 -12.82 -4.20
CA ASP A 66 -5.12 -12.85 -4.78
C ASP A 66 -4.83 -11.53 -5.49
N PHE A 67 -3.85 -10.78 -4.98
CA PHE A 67 -3.47 -9.45 -5.48
C PHE A 67 -2.68 -9.50 -6.79
N ASP A 68 -2.16 -10.69 -7.16
CA ASP A 68 -1.35 -10.92 -8.35
C ASP A 68 -2.06 -11.82 -9.37
N TYR A 69 -3.37 -12.06 -9.19
CA TYR A 69 -4.13 -12.93 -10.08
C TYR A 69 -4.20 -12.36 -11.50
N SER A 70 -4.04 -13.23 -12.49
CA SER A 70 -4.27 -12.91 -13.90
C SER A 70 -5.10 -14.01 -14.56
N ASP A 71 -6.13 -13.63 -15.29
CA ASP A 71 -7.00 -14.57 -16.00
C ASP A 71 -6.41 -15.10 -17.32
N GLY A 72 -5.23 -14.58 -17.72
CA GLY A 72 -4.58 -14.89 -18.99
C GLY A 72 -5.27 -14.32 -20.24
N ALA A 73 -6.44 -13.69 -20.08
CA ALA A 73 -7.19 -12.96 -21.11
C ALA A 73 -6.96 -11.44 -21.06
N GLY A 74 -6.07 -10.99 -20.17
CA GLY A 74 -5.63 -9.60 -20.06
C GLY A 74 -6.27 -8.85 -18.89
N ARG A 75 -7.06 -9.52 -18.04
CA ARG A 75 -7.53 -8.96 -16.78
C ARG A 75 -6.67 -9.49 -15.64
N SER A 76 -6.22 -8.58 -14.79
CA SER A 76 -5.40 -8.92 -13.62
C SER A 76 -5.86 -8.07 -12.44
N SER A 77 -5.61 -8.55 -11.23
CA SER A 77 -5.81 -7.77 -10.02
C SER A 77 -4.94 -6.51 -10.03
N ASP A 78 -5.46 -5.44 -9.42
CA ASP A 78 -4.85 -4.10 -9.36
C ASP A 78 -5.16 -3.51 -7.98
N MET A 79 -4.52 -4.10 -6.97
CA MET A 79 -4.60 -3.65 -5.59
C MET A 79 -3.56 -2.58 -5.30
N ARG A 80 -3.95 -1.57 -4.53
CA ARG A 80 -3.18 -0.36 -4.30
C ARG A 80 -3.27 0.11 -2.86
N LEU A 81 -2.25 0.85 -2.46
CA LEU A 81 -2.18 1.56 -1.20
C LEU A 81 -1.97 3.05 -1.47
N ASP A 82 -2.89 3.89 -1.03
CA ASP A 82 -2.69 5.35 -1.01
C ASP A 82 -2.20 5.75 0.37
N LEU A 83 -1.01 6.34 0.43
CA LEU A 83 -0.39 6.81 1.67
C LEU A 83 -0.37 8.33 1.70
N ASN A 84 -0.98 8.91 2.73
CA ASN A 84 -0.98 10.34 2.94
C ASN A 84 -0.72 10.65 4.41
N LEU A 85 0.56 10.78 4.75
CA LEU A 85 1.04 11.13 6.08
C LEU A 85 1.16 12.64 6.24
N ASP A 86 0.93 13.10 7.47
CA ASP A 86 1.27 14.46 7.88
C ASP A 86 2.79 14.66 7.89
N ALA A 87 3.24 15.91 7.84
CA ALA A 87 4.65 16.25 7.71
C ALA A 87 5.54 15.74 8.86
N ASP A 88 4.95 15.45 10.02
CA ASP A 88 5.65 14.89 11.18
C ASP A 88 5.48 13.36 11.32
N GLY A 89 4.75 12.71 10.41
CA GLY A 89 4.50 11.26 10.43
C GLY A 89 3.62 10.78 11.58
N THR A 90 3.01 11.69 12.36
CA THR A 90 2.20 11.34 13.54
C THR A 90 0.70 11.25 13.24
N GLY A 91 0.32 11.50 12.00
CA GLY A 91 -1.05 11.46 11.52
C GLY A 91 -1.09 11.23 10.02
N GLY A 92 -2.28 10.97 9.50
CA GLY A 92 -2.48 10.71 8.08
C GLY A 92 -3.56 9.69 7.80
N THR A 93 -3.57 9.21 6.57
CA THR A 93 -4.50 8.19 6.11
C THR A 93 -3.76 7.11 5.31
N ILE A 94 -4.22 5.87 5.46
CA ILE A 94 -3.81 4.74 4.62
C ILE A 94 -5.08 4.20 3.97
N ARG A 95 -5.16 4.20 2.65
CA ARG A 95 -6.28 3.58 1.94
C ARG A 95 -5.80 2.36 1.16
N ILE A 96 -6.36 1.20 1.44
CA ILE A 96 -6.11 -0.04 0.68
C ILE A 96 -7.31 -0.25 -0.24
N PHE A 97 -7.10 -0.21 -1.55
CA PHE A 97 -8.20 -0.24 -2.52
C PHE A 97 -7.79 -0.86 -3.85
N GLY A 98 -8.75 -1.31 -4.63
CA GLY A 98 -8.50 -1.83 -5.97
C GLY A 98 -9.42 -2.95 -6.37
N GLU A 99 -9.04 -3.63 -7.45
CA GLU A 99 -9.72 -4.81 -7.97
C GLU A 99 -8.92 -6.07 -7.62
N VAL A 100 -9.60 -7.10 -7.11
CA VAL A 100 -8.99 -8.36 -6.72
C VAL A 100 -9.81 -9.54 -7.22
N TYR A 101 -9.15 -10.66 -7.57
CA TYR A 101 -9.83 -11.91 -7.85
C TYR A 101 -9.79 -12.81 -6.62
N GLY A 102 -10.91 -13.43 -6.30
CA GLY A 102 -10.96 -14.31 -5.15
C GLY A 102 -12.34 -14.86 -4.85
N GLY A 103 -12.42 -15.50 -3.68
CA GLY A 103 -13.64 -16.12 -3.19
C GLY A 103 -13.37 -17.34 -2.32
N LEU A 104 -14.37 -18.22 -2.24
CA LEU A 104 -14.29 -19.43 -1.43
C LEU A 104 -13.16 -20.35 -1.92
N ASN A 105 -12.29 -20.74 -0.99
CA ASN A 105 -11.17 -21.65 -1.20
C ASN A 105 -11.64 -23.11 -1.23
N SER A 106 -11.14 -23.90 -2.19
CA SER A 106 -11.39 -25.34 -2.33
C SER A 106 -10.20 -26.24 -1.92
N GLY A 107 -9.15 -25.66 -1.36
CA GLY A 107 -7.93 -26.30 -0.86
C GLY A 107 -6.74 -26.24 -1.80
N MET A 108 -6.96 -26.26 -3.13
CA MET A 108 -5.90 -26.12 -4.15
C MET A 108 -6.12 -24.90 -5.07
N GLY A 109 -7.10 -24.06 -4.76
CA GLY A 109 -7.52 -22.93 -5.59
C GLY A 109 -8.91 -22.46 -5.17
N TYR A 110 -9.65 -21.86 -6.09
CA TYR A 110 -11.00 -21.36 -5.82
C TYR A 110 -12.08 -22.41 -6.09
N ALA A 111 -13.23 -22.25 -5.42
CA ALA A 111 -14.44 -23.01 -5.67
C ALA A 111 -15.11 -22.58 -6.99
N ALA A 112 -16.31 -23.11 -7.27
CA ALA A 112 -17.08 -22.71 -8.45
C ALA A 112 -17.56 -21.24 -8.36
N PRO A 113 -17.70 -20.51 -9.48
CA PRO A 113 -18.16 -19.11 -9.51
C PRO A 113 -19.50 -18.83 -8.81
N SER A 114 -20.39 -19.83 -8.77
CA SER A 114 -21.67 -19.78 -8.05
C SER A 114 -21.51 -19.74 -6.52
N LEU A 115 -20.30 -19.93 -6.00
CA LEU A 115 -19.95 -19.92 -4.58
C LEU A 115 -19.08 -18.69 -4.26
N ASN A 116 -19.50 -17.52 -4.75
CA ASN A 116 -18.84 -16.23 -4.49
C ASN A 116 -17.38 -16.17 -4.94
N VAL A 117 -17.05 -16.85 -6.04
CA VAL A 117 -15.73 -16.72 -6.70
C VAL A 117 -15.88 -15.79 -7.89
N GLY A 118 -15.03 -14.77 -7.97
CA GLY A 118 -15.08 -13.78 -9.04
C GLY A 118 -14.20 -12.58 -8.77
N TRP A 119 -14.52 -11.48 -9.46
CA TRP A 119 -13.86 -10.18 -9.29
C TRP A 119 -14.56 -9.36 -8.22
N TRP A 120 -13.77 -8.71 -7.39
CA TRP A 120 -14.22 -7.90 -6.27
C TRP A 120 -13.52 -6.55 -6.27
N ASP A 121 -14.28 -5.52 -5.92
CA ASP A 121 -13.74 -4.21 -5.59
C ASP A 121 -13.54 -4.15 -4.08
N VAL A 122 -12.38 -3.68 -3.66
CA VAL A 122 -12.00 -3.45 -2.26
C VAL A 122 -11.74 -1.97 -2.07
N ASP A 123 -12.25 -1.40 -0.98
CA ASP A 123 -11.94 -0.03 -0.56
C ASP A 123 -12.00 0.07 0.97
N PHE A 124 -10.84 0.19 1.61
CA PHE A 124 -10.69 0.26 3.05
C PHE A 124 -9.84 1.47 3.44
N LEU A 125 -10.35 2.29 4.36
CA LEU A 125 -9.69 3.49 4.82
C LEU A 125 -9.32 3.38 6.29
N TYR A 126 -8.03 3.55 6.56
CA TYR A 126 -7.50 3.88 7.88
C TYR A 126 -7.33 5.40 7.98
N ASP A 127 -8.12 6.06 8.83
CA ASP A 127 -8.12 7.53 9.00
C ASP A 127 -7.93 8.00 10.46
N PHE A 128 -7.69 7.07 11.39
CA PHE A 128 -7.24 7.38 12.74
C PHE A 128 -6.34 6.28 13.30
N GLY A 129 -5.66 6.60 14.41
CA GLY A 129 -4.81 5.67 15.13
C GLY A 129 -3.44 5.46 14.50
N LEU A 130 -3.09 6.25 13.49
CA LEU A 130 -1.76 6.21 12.89
C LEU A 130 -0.73 6.73 13.89
N GLU A 131 0.21 5.86 14.27
CA GLU A 131 1.31 6.19 15.18
C GLU A 131 2.61 5.57 14.65
N SER A 132 3.72 6.30 14.82
CA SER A 132 5.07 5.73 14.71
C SER A 132 5.37 4.95 15.99
N LEU A 133 5.95 3.76 15.83
CA LEU A 133 6.05 2.78 16.91
C LEU A 133 7.03 3.18 18.01
N GLU A 134 8.23 3.61 17.65
CA GLU A 134 9.27 4.01 18.60
C GLU A 134 10.22 5.03 17.95
N PRO A 135 10.90 5.88 18.75
CA PRO A 135 11.95 6.75 18.22
C PRO A 135 13.08 5.92 17.58
N GLY A 136 13.16 5.96 16.24
CA GLY A 136 14.15 5.24 15.46
C GLY A 136 13.59 4.08 14.63
N ASP A 137 12.34 3.68 14.87
CA ASP A 137 11.58 2.74 14.04
C ASP A 137 10.84 3.53 12.95
N ASP A 138 11.04 3.17 11.68
CA ASP A 138 10.42 3.82 10.51
C ASP A 138 9.11 3.16 10.07
N ASP A 139 8.67 2.14 10.80
CA ASP A 139 7.39 1.49 10.60
C ASP A 139 6.19 2.38 10.93
N ILE A 140 5.09 2.07 10.25
CA ILE A 140 3.79 2.72 10.44
C ILE A 140 2.84 1.68 11.02
N ALA A 141 2.16 2.00 12.13
CA ALA A 141 1.14 1.14 12.69
C ALA A 141 -0.15 1.91 12.97
N ILE A 142 -1.27 1.20 12.86
CA ILE A 142 -2.59 1.71 13.22
C ILE A 142 -3.00 1.12 14.56
N PHE A 143 -2.98 1.93 15.61
CA PHE A 143 -3.42 1.59 16.95
C PHE A 143 -4.86 2.00 17.18
N ASN A 144 -5.71 1.02 17.41
CA ASN A 144 -7.09 1.28 17.79
C ASN A 144 -7.23 1.25 19.32
N THR A 145 -6.87 2.37 19.96
CA THR A 145 -6.88 2.53 21.43
C THR A 145 -8.28 2.85 21.99
N GLY A 146 -9.19 3.36 21.15
CA GLY A 146 -10.53 3.74 21.53
C GLY A 146 -11.52 2.63 21.20
N GLY A 147 -11.70 1.65 22.08
CA GLY A 147 -12.64 0.52 21.93
C GLY A 147 -14.14 0.88 21.83
N SER A 148 -14.48 2.04 21.26
CA SER A 148 -15.82 2.45 20.87
C SER A 148 -15.98 2.31 19.35
N ALA A 149 -17.16 1.87 18.90
CA ALA A 149 -17.47 1.75 17.47
C ALA A 149 -17.35 3.06 16.68
N ALA A 150 -17.27 4.21 17.35
CA ALA A 150 -17.07 5.52 16.72
C ALA A 150 -15.59 5.80 16.33
N SER A 151 -14.70 4.86 16.59
CA SER A 151 -13.27 4.93 16.32
C SER A 151 -12.84 3.64 15.63
N LEU A 152 -13.56 3.22 14.59
CA LEU A 152 -13.23 2.05 13.77
C LEU A 152 -12.89 2.50 12.35
N ASN A 153 -11.78 1.97 11.83
CA ASN A 153 -11.40 2.19 10.44
C ASN A 153 -12.28 1.26 9.63
N MET A 154 -12.79 1.72 8.50
CA MET A 154 -13.85 1.00 7.79
C MET A 154 -13.59 0.91 6.31
N GLY A 155 -14.22 -0.09 5.71
CA GLY A 155 -14.19 -0.32 4.28
C GLY A 155 -15.32 -1.20 3.81
N ILE A 156 -15.27 -1.51 2.52
CA ILE A 156 -16.21 -2.39 1.85
C ILE A 156 -15.46 -3.32 0.91
N ILE A 157 -15.98 -4.54 0.77
CA ILE A 157 -15.63 -5.44 -0.30
C ILE A 157 -16.90 -5.81 -1.06
N SER A 158 -16.92 -5.57 -2.38
CA SER A 158 -18.10 -5.76 -3.22
C SER A 158 -17.81 -6.59 -4.46
N ARG A 159 -18.61 -7.63 -4.68
CA ARG A 159 -18.51 -8.49 -5.85
C ARG A 159 -19.04 -7.76 -7.07
N GLN A 160 -18.26 -7.74 -8.13
CA GLN A 160 -18.70 -7.24 -9.43
C GLN A 160 -19.71 -8.21 -10.06
N ASP A 161 -20.67 -7.67 -10.80
CA ASP A 161 -21.67 -8.49 -11.49
C ASP A 161 -21.04 -9.20 -12.71
N ASP A 162 -20.83 -10.50 -12.56
CA ASP A 162 -20.32 -11.43 -13.58
C ASP A 162 -21.41 -12.38 -14.08
N GLY A 163 -22.69 -12.08 -13.81
CA GLY A 163 -23.83 -12.94 -14.13
C GLY A 163 -24.15 -13.97 -13.06
N PHE A 164 -23.41 -14.01 -11.95
CA PHE A 164 -23.71 -14.83 -10.77
C PHE A 164 -24.19 -14.00 -9.56
N GLY A 165 -24.52 -12.73 -9.80
CA GLY A 165 -25.07 -11.80 -8.81
C GLY A 165 -24.02 -10.91 -8.13
N THR A 166 -24.51 -9.95 -7.35
CA THR A 166 -23.68 -9.02 -6.57
C THR A 166 -23.74 -9.37 -5.09
N ALA A 167 -22.67 -9.03 -4.36
CA ALA A 167 -22.59 -9.14 -2.91
C ALA A 167 -21.75 -7.97 -2.40
N SER A 168 -22.01 -7.53 -1.17
CA SER A 168 -21.25 -6.46 -0.55
C SER A 168 -21.18 -6.69 0.94
N TYR A 169 -20.00 -6.52 1.52
CA TYR A 169 -19.76 -6.73 2.94
C TYR A 169 -19.00 -5.56 3.50
N ASP A 170 -19.48 -5.06 4.64
CA ASP A 170 -18.75 -4.07 5.43
C ASP A 170 -17.54 -4.74 6.08
N MET A 171 -16.46 -3.98 6.15
CA MET A 171 -15.23 -4.36 6.82
C MET A 171 -14.90 -3.29 7.86
N VAL A 172 -14.40 -3.71 9.02
CA VAL A 172 -13.85 -2.80 10.02
C VAL A 172 -12.53 -3.34 10.55
N ASP A 173 -11.68 -2.46 11.04
CA ASP A 173 -10.44 -2.88 11.67
C ASP A 173 -10.72 -3.49 13.06
N VAL A 174 -9.79 -4.31 13.56
CA VAL A 174 -9.94 -4.91 14.89
C VAL A 174 -9.61 -3.87 15.96
N SER A 175 -10.56 -3.57 16.85
CA SER A 175 -10.35 -2.67 18.00
C SER A 175 -10.33 -3.37 19.36
N GLY A 176 -9.82 -2.65 20.36
CA GLY A 176 -9.50 -3.11 21.71
C GLY A 176 -10.53 -4.02 22.38
N GLY A 177 -10.17 -5.30 22.51
CA GLY A 177 -10.87 -6.29 23.35
C GLY A 177 -10.92 -7.68 22.73
N ASN A 178 -10.99 -7.76 21.40
CA ASN A 178 -10.97 -9.01 20.64
C ASN A 178 -9.57 -9.35 20.11
N LYS A 179 -8.54 -8.94 20.87
CA LYS A 179 -7.14 -9.08 20.51
C LYS A 179 -6.76 -10.56 20.42
N ILE A 180 -6.45 -11.03 19.21
CA ILE A 180 -5.79 -12.31 19.03
C ILE A 180 -4.30 -12.12 19.34
N GLY A 181 -3.89 -12.60 20.52
CA GLY A 181 -2.57 -12.30 21.06
C GLY A 181 -2.50 -10.86 21.58
N SER A 182 -1.46 -10.53 22.34
CA SER A 182 -1.26 -9.22 22.99
C SER A 182 -0.96 -8.06 22.02
N ARG A 183 -1.55 -8.06 20.82
CA ARG A 183 -1.21 -7.10 19.77
C ARG A 183 -2.11 -5.86 19.86
N ASP A 184 -1.49 -4.69 19.79
CA ASP A 184 -2.12 -3.39 20.05
C ASP A 184 -2.54 -2.64 18.77
N TYR A 185 -2.26 -3.19 17.59
CA TYR A 185 -2.54 -2.58 16.29
C TYR A 185 -3.45 -3.42 15.40
N SER A 186 -4.15 -2.74 14.49
CA SER A 186 -5.02 -3.32 13.47
C SER A 186 -4.37 -3.42 12.09
N LEU A 187 -3.33 -2.61 11.83
CA LEU A 187 -2.46 -2.70 10.65
C LEU A 187 -1.03 -2.32 11.07
N ARG A 188 -0.03 -2.97 10.46
CA ARG A 188 1.35 -2.55 10.47
C ARG A 188 1.92 -2.58 9.05
N LEU A 189 2.66 -1.55 8.67
CA LEU A 189 3.48 -1.46 7.47
C LEU A 189 4.93 -1.30 7.91
N GLY A 190 5.83 -2.11 7.38
CA GLY A 190 7.23 -2.06 7.80
C GLY A 190 8.18 -2.91 6.98
N ASP A 191 9.48 -2.67 7.16
CA ASP A 191 10.56 -3.44 6.55
C ASP A 191 11.31 -4.33 7.56
N GLU A 192 12.38 -4.96 7.10
CA GLU A 192 13.19 -5.89 7.89
C GLU A 192 14.06 -5.19 8.94
N ASN A 193 14.24 -3.88 8.87
CA ASN A 193 14.95 -3.12 9.89
C ASN A 193 14.06 -3.07 11.14
N ASP A 194 14.66 -3.31 12.30
CA ASP A 194 13.99 -3.28 13.60
C ASP A 194 12.82 -4.28 13.81
N ASP A 195 12.88 -5.38 13.02
CA ASP A 195 12.36 -6.76 13.19
C ASP A 195 10.89 -7.02 13.58
N LEU A 196 10.13 -5.98 13.84
CA LEU A 196 8.73 -6.09 14.24
C LEU A 196 7.77 -5.76 13.09
N GLY A 197 8.23 -5.04 12.05
CA GLY A 197 7.51 -4.63 10.84
C GLY A 197 7.31 -5.72 9.82
N HIS A 198 8.43 -6.29 9.40
CA HIS A 198 8.44 -7.31 8.38
C HIS A 198 8.18 -8.70 8.95
N ARG A 199 7.14 -9.33 8.42
CA ARG A 199 6.83 -10.73 8.73
C ARG A 199 7.78 -11.63 7.92
N LEU A 200 9.01 -11.80 8.44
CA LEU A 200 10.07 -12.81 8.17
C LEU A 200 11.44 -12.23 7.78
N ALA A 201 12.49 -12.52 8.54
CA ALA A 201 13.88 -12.09 8.27
C ALA A 201 14.57 -12.72 7.03
N SER A 202 13.84 -13.46 6.17
CA SER A 202 14.44 -14.26 5.09
C SER A 202 14.16 -13.73 3.68
N HIS A 203 13.57 -12.54 3.54
CA HIS A 203 13.17 -11.99 2.25
C HIS A 203 13.89 -10.68 1.88
N ALA A 204 14.98 -10.32 2.56
CA ALA A 204 15.88 -9.21 2.22
C ALA A 204 16.23 -9.06 0.72
N SER A 205 16.18 -10.16 -0.05
CA SER A 205 16.48 -10.20 -1.48
C SER A 205 15.25 -10.14 -2.39
N TRP A 206 14.03 -10.02 -1.85
CA TRP A 206 12.83 -9.80 -2.64
C TRP A 206 12.81 -8.36 -3.17
N PRO A 207 12.21 -8.13 -4.34
CA PRO A 207 12.14 -6.79 -4.92
C PRO A 207 11.36 -5.79 -4.05
N TYR A 208 10.56 -6.29 -3.12
CA TYR A 208 9.71 -5.54 -2.21
C TYR A 208 10.11 -5.90 -0.77
N ASN A 209 10.76 -4.98 -0.07
CA ASN A 209 11.23 -5.15 1.32
C ASN A 209 10.23 -4.64 2.36
N ILE A 210 9.14 -4.02 1.91
CA ILE A 210 8.10 -3.45 2.79
C ILE A 210 6.89 -4.37 2.73
N SER A 211 6.41 -4.79 3.90
CA SER A 211 5.24 -5.65 4.05
C SER A 211 4.16 -4.94 4.84
N GLY A 212 2.91 -5.29 4.55
CA GLY A 212 1.76 -4.87 5.33
C GLY A 212 0.98 -6.05 5.84
N TRP A 213 0.61 -6.01 7.11
CA TRP A 213 -0.23 -7.05 7.70
C TRP A 213 -1.07 -6.50 8.85
N GLY A 214 -2.25 -7.08 9.02
CA GLY A 214 -3.25 -6.52 9.92
C GLY A 214 -4.46 -7.42 10.05
N TRP A 215 -5.38 -7.07 10.93
CA TRP A 215 -6.57 -7.85 11.22
C TRP A 215 -7.82 -7.06 10.85
N ILE A 216 -8.81 -7.76 10.33
CA ILE A 216 -10.07 -7.18 9.86
C ILE A 216 -11.24 -7.98 10.44
N ASN A 217 -12.32 -7.29 10.79
CA ASN A 217 -13.63 -7.88 11.03
C ASN A 217 -14.55 -7.61 9.85
N HIS A 218 -15.45 -8.54 9.60
CA HIS A 218 -16.41 -8.46 8.51
C HIS A 218 -17.66 -9.27 8.84
N GLY A 219 -18.73 -9.07 8.06
CA GLY A 219 -20.00 -9.80 8.20
C GLY A 219 -21.03 -9.08 9.07
N ASP A 220 -22.06 -9.80 9.50
CA ASP A 220 -23.23 -9.21 10.18
C ASP A 220 -22.93 -8.68 11.58
N ASP A 221 -21.90 -9.22 12.25
CA ASP A 221 -21.42 -8.76 13.55
C ASP A 221 -19.95 -8.35 13.47
N LEU A 222 -19.74 -7.05 13.22
CA LEU A 222 -18.43 -6.42 13.10
C LEU A 222 -17.63 -6.40 14.41
N SER A 223 -18.21 -6.82 15.54
CA SER A 223 -17.51 -6.92 16.82
C SER A 223 -16.80 -8.27 17.01
N VAL A 224 -17.16 -9.28 16.23
CA VAL A 224 -16.61 -10.64 16.33
C VAL A 224 -15.52 -10.83 15.30
N HIS A 225 -14.30 -11.06 15.78
CA HIS A 225 -13.18 -11.34 14.90
C HIS A 225 -13.12 -12.82 14.52
N ASN A 226 -12.96 -13.09 13.23
CA ASN A 226 -12.66 -14.42 12.73
C ASN A 226 -11.14 -14.60 12.65
N TYR A 227 -10.62 -15.65 13.29
CA TYR A 227 -9.20 -15.80 13.62
C TYR A 227 -8.23 -15.65 12.44
N SER A 228 -8.67 -15.95 11.22
CA SER A 228 -7.83 -15.85 10.04
C SER A 228 -8.23 -14.71 9.09
N SER A 229 -9.05 -13.76 9.52
CA SER A 229 -9.35 -12.58 8.70
C SER A 229 -8.23 -11.56 8.79
N ASP A 230 -7.38 -11.51 7.77
CA ASP A 230 -6.18 -10.68 7.80
C ASP A 230 -5.85 -10.02 6.44
N TRP A 231 -5.13 -8.91 6.54
CA TRP A 231 -4.29 -8.40 5.46
C TRP A 231 -2.93 -9.09 5.54
N LEU A 232 -2.37 -9.46 4.40
CA LEU A 232 -1.00 -9.96 4.32
C LEU A 232 -0.41 -9.72 2.92
N PHE A 233 0.28 -8.60 2.74
CA PHE A 233 0.76 -8.15 1.44
C PHE A 233 2.20 -7.59 1.49
N THR A 234 2.76 -7.35 0.31
CA THR A 234 3.98 -6.53 0.13
C THR A 234 3.66 -5.27 -0.64
N VAL A 235 4.41 -4.20 -0.37
CA VAL A 235 4.25 -2.90 -1.03
C VAL A 235 5.21 -2.82 -2.21
N GLY A 236 4.63 -2.62 -3.39
CA GLY A 236 5.30 -2.54 -4.66
C GLY A 236 5.88 -1.16 -4.96
N GLU A 237 6.18 -0.94 -6.24
CA GLU A 237 6.61 0.36 -6.74
C GLU A 237 5.48 1.42 -6.67
N PRO A 238 5.84 2.71 -6.57
CA PRO A 238 4.86 3.79 -6.68
C PRO A 238 4.21 3.80 -8.08
N VAL A 239 2.90 4.02 -8.11
CA VAL A 239 2.11 4.15 -9.32
C VAL A 239 2.55 5.41 -10.05
N PRO A 240 3.02 5.33 -11.31
CA PRO A 240 3.49 6.51 -12.02
C PRO A 240 2.40 7.58 -12.14
N ALA A 241 2.70 8.80 -11.67
CA ALA A 241 1.79 9.93 -11.83
C ALA A 241 1.39 10.09 -13.31
N PRO A 242 0.09 10.29 -13.65
CA PRO A 242 -0.38 10.34 -15.04
C PRO A 242 0.38 11.34 -15.93
N GLY A 243 0.97 12.39 -15.35
CA GLY A 243 1.75 13.40 -16.05
C GLY A 243 3.19 13.00 -16.40
N ALA A 244 3.80 12.03 -15.71
CA ALA A 244 5.20 11.66 -15.90
C ALA A 244 5.44 11.09 -17.32
N ALA A 245 4.51 10.27 -17.82
CA ALA A 245 4.56 9.73 -19.17
C ALA A 245 4.45 10.83 -20.24
N VAL A 246 3.57 11.82 -20.01
CA VAL A 246 3.39 12.95 -20.93
C VAL A 246 4.67 13.80 -21.02
N LEU A 247 5.32 14.08 -19.90
CA LEU A 247 6.57 14.82 -19.87
C LEU A 247 7.72 14.06 -20.56
N ALA A 248 7.81 12.74 -20.35
CA ALA A 248 8.79 11.90 -21.03
C ALA A 248 8.60 11.93 -22.57
N LEU A 249 7.35 11.84 -23.04
CA LEU A 249 7.02 11.92 -24.47
C LEU A 249 7.34 13.31 -25.05
N ILE A 250 7.05 14.39 -24.32
CA ILE A 250 7.42 15.75 -24.72
C ILE A 250 8.95 15.88 -24.85
N GLY A 251 9.70 15.36 -23.87
CA GLY A 251 11.17 15.34 -23.89
C GLY A 251 11.73 14.61 -25.11
N LEU A 252 11.22 13.42 -25.41
CA LEU A 252 11.62 12.65 -26.60
C LEU A 252 11.28 13.36 -27.91
N GLY A 253 10.12 14.01 -27.99
CA GLY A 253 9.71 14.80 -29.15
C GLY A 253 10.66 15.97 -29.45
N MET A 254 11.19 16.63 -28.42
CA MET A 254 12.17 17.72 -28.59
C MET A 254 13.55 17.22 -29.05
N VAL A 255 13.99 16.03 -28.59
CA VAL A 255 15.26 15.43 -29.01
C VAL A 255 15.20 14.95 -30.46
N GLY A 256 14.08 14.35 -30.88
CA GLY A 256 13.87 13.89 -32.26
C GLY A 256 13.90 15.01 -33.31
N ARG A 257 13.46 16.22 -32.95
CA ARG A 257 13.37 17.36 -33.88
C ARG A 257 14.74 17.98 -34.21
N ARG A 258 15.77 17.79 -33.37
CA ARG A 258 17.07 18.45 -33.52
C ARG A 258 17.99 17.80 -34.58
N ARG A 259 17.65 16.61 -35.08
CA ARG A 259 18.47 15.88 -36.08
C ARG A 259 18.11 16.12 -37.55
N ARG A 260 17.09 16.93 -37.87
CA ARG A 260 16.64 17.15 -39.27
C ARG A 260 17.16 18.44 -39.95
N GLY A 261 18.17 19.10 -39.39
CA GLY A 261 18.59 20.45 -39.83
C GLY A 261 19.93 20.57 -40.56
N ILE A 262 20.64 19.48 -40.90
CA ILE A 262 21.99 19.58 -41.50
C ILE A 262 22.14 18.63 -42.70
N GLU A 263 21.24 18.68 -43.68
CA GLU A 263 21.52 18.15 -45.01
C GLU A 263 20.90 19.11 -46.04
N ASN A 264 21.71 19.51 -47.03
CA ASN A 264 21.40 20.36 -48.21
C ASN A 264 21.79 21.84 -48.12
N ALA A 265 23.10 22.09 -48.20
CA ALA A 265 23.65 23.27 -48.88
C ALA A 265 24.81 22.78 -49.76
N GLY A 266 24.51 22.46 -51.02
CA GLY A 266 25.50 21.96 -51.97
C GLY A 266 24.94 21.66 -53.34
N GLU A 267 24.43 22.69 -54.03
CA GLU A 267 24.50 22.90 -55.49
C GLU A 267 24.54 24.40 -55.78
#